data_AF-A0A957WFL1-F1
#
_entry.id   AF-A0A957WFL1-F1
#
_cell.length_a   1.000
_cell.length_b   1.000
_cell.length_c   1.000
_cell.angle_alpha   90.00
_cell.angle_beta   90.00
_cell.angle_gamma   90.00
#
_symmetry.space_group_name_H-M   'P 1'
#
loop_
_entity.id
_entity.type
_entity.pdbx_description
1 polymer ?
#
loop_
_entity_poly.entity_id
_entity_poly.type
_entity_poly.pdbx_seq_one_letter_code
_entity_poly.pdbx_strand_id
1 'polypeptide(L)'
;MIELLVVGAVALLVIAAITAPLESLGWWAGWFGEDVNDGDPVHLFSQTALQTDEAGKNYIVYLSGIGALTGSSIPKEELPFLDAVAEKMPGTVIIKDVFPYSVTNAGLTGERVFSWVWRKIEAQRVINPNAASLYLIVIRNLFQVAVSADQRYGPVYNVGVAKEIWRSLLRHGYRPGSDTPVTLMGTSGGGQVSAGVATYLAAMVNAPLRAISLGGVISADPGLLKLDHLYHLYGTKDSTQALGYKVFPGRWNWPFSQNSPWFRAERAGKITMIELGPFTHTGADSPFDQNSKLPDGQRHFDKTLEVVTEIVGTFYHVPPQPNQPVNGLQHIGQKDQA
;
A
#
# COMPACT_ATOMS: atom_id res chain seq x y z
N MET A 1 -24.37 -18.29 27.20
CA MET A 1 -23.73 -18.92 26.01
C MET A 1 -23.22 -17.85 25.04
N ILE A 2 -24.06 -16.90 24.60
CA ILE A 2 -23.64 -15.79 23.71
C ILE A 2 -22.54 -14.94 24.33
N GLU A 3 -22.65 -14.57 25.61
CA GLU A 3 -21.63 -13.78 26.30
C GLU A 3 -20.25 -14.48 26.33
N LEU A 4 -20.22 -15.78 26.63
CA LEU A 4 -18.98 -16.57 26.62
C LEU A 4 -18.36 -16.65 25.21
N LEU A 5 -19.19 -16.73 24.17
CA LEU A 5 -18.72 -16.71 22.78
C LEU A 5 -18.13 -15.34 22.40
N VAL A 6 -18.77 -14.25 22.82
CA VAL A 6 -18.27 -12.89 22.59
C VAL A 6 -16.95 -12.68 23.34
N VAL A 7 -16.88 -13.04 24.61
CA VAL A 7 -15.65 -12.94 25.41
C VAL A 7 -14.54 -13.79 24.80
N GLY A 8 -14.85 -15.02 24.36
CA GLY A 8 -13.88 -15.88 23.67
C GLY A 8 -13.38 -15.27 22.36
N ALA A 9 -14.26 -14.70 21.54
CA ALA A 9 -13.90 -14.04 20.29
C ALA A 9 -13.00 -12.81 20.53
N VAL A 10 -13.34 -11.97 21.51
CA VAL A 10 -12.52 -10.80 21.88
C VAL A 10 -11.16 -11.24 22.40
N ALA A 11 -11.09 -12.27 23.25
CA ALA A 11 -9.82 -12.80 23.74
C ALA A 11 -8.93 -13.30 22.59
N LEU A 12 -9.51 -13.99 21.59
CA LEU A 12 -8.78 -14.42 20.40
C LEU A 12 -8.28 -13.25 19.56
N LEU A 13 -9.07 -12.18 19.39
CA LEU A 13 -8.63 -10.97 18.69
C LEU A 13 -7.47 -10.29 19.43
N VAL A 14 -7.52 -10.21 20.76
CA VAL A 14 -6.44 -9.63 21.58
C VAL A 14 -5.17 -10.47 21.46
N ILE A 15 -5.27 -11.80 21.55
CA ILE A 15 -4.14 -12.70 21.36
C ILE A 15 -3.55 -12.49 19.96
N ALA A 16 -4.39 -12.49 18.92
CA ALA A 16 -3.95 -12.26 17.55
C ALA A 16 -3.21 -10.92 17.39
N ALA A 17 -3.74 -9.84 17.96
CA ALA A 17 -3.11 -8.52 17.95
C ALA A 17 -1.74 -8.51 18.65
N ILE A 18 -1.63 -9.13 19.83
CA ILE A 18 -0.37 -9.23 20.58
C ILE A 18 0.67 -10.05 19.81
N THR A 19 0.23 -11.10 19.11
CA THR A 19 1.13 -11.99 18.36
C THR A 19 1.46 -11.49 16.96
N ALA A 20 0.74 -10.51 16.41
CA ALA A 20 0.93 -10.03 15.04
C ALA A 20 2.37 -9.58 14.71
N PRO A 21 3.09 -8.86 15.60
CA PRO A 21 4.48 -8.49 15.35
C PRO A 21 5.47 -9.67 15.36
N LEU A 22 5.11 -10.83 15.93
CA LEU A 22 6.05 -11.94 16.13
C LEU A 22 6.58 -12.49 14.81
N GLU A 23 5.80 -12.44 13.74
CA GLU A 23 6.25 -12.80 12.41
C GLU A 23 7.40 -11.90 11.96
N SER A 24 7.24 -10.59 12.08
CA SER A 24 8.27 -9.61 11.68
C SER A 24 9.50 -9.69 12.57
N LEU A 25 9.31 -9.86 13.88
CA LEU A 25 10.39 -10.01 14.85
C LEU A 25 11.16 -11.32 14.63
N GLY A 26 10.45 -12.42 14.33
CA GLY A 26 11.06 -13.69 14.02
C GLY A 26 11.87 -13.66 12.72
N TRP A 27 11.37 -12.93 11.72
CA TRP A 27 12.11 -12.66 10.49
C TRP A 27 13.39 -11.89 10.76
N TRP A 28 13.30 -10.81 11.54
CA TRP A 28 14.45 -10.02 11.95
C TRP A 28 15.48 -10.82 12.75
N ALA A 29 15.01 -11.72 13.62
CA ALA A 29 15.85 -12.60 14.42
C ALA A 29 16.45 -13.78 13.63
N GLY A 30 16.12 -13.91 12.34
CA GLY A 30 16.62 -14.97 11.46
C GLY A 30 15.95 -16.34 11.65
N TRP A 31 14.80 -16.41 12.34
CA TRP A 31 14.10 -17.68 12.63
C TRP A 31 13.63 -18.43 11.38
N PHE A 32 13.58 -17.77 10.23
CA PHE A 32 13.10 -18.35 8.97
C PHE A 32 14.20 -18.82 8.00
N GLY A 33 15.47 -18.79 8.42
CA GLY A 33 16.61 -19.39 7.69
C GLY A 33 17.32 -18.46 6.69
N GLU A 34 18.49 -18.91 6.21
CA GLU A 34 19.46 -18.12 5.43
C GLU A 34 18.99 -17.75 4.01
N ASP A 35 18.03 -18.44 3.39
CA ASP A 35 17.48 -18.06 2.08
C ASP A 35 16.70 -16.73 2.11
N VAL A 36 16.31 -16.27 3.31
CA VAL A 36 15.71 -14.94 3.52
C VAL A 36 16.78 -13.90 3.89
N ASN A 37 18.02 -14.37 4.11
CA ASN A 37 19.12 -13.69 4.76
C ASN A 37 20.34 -13.53 3.83
N ASP A 38 20.13 -13.03 2.61
CA ASP A 38 21.13 -12.15 1.98
C ASP A 38 21.12 -10.80 2.73
N GLY A 39 21.45 -10.88 4.01
CA GLY A 39 21.31 -9.84 5.03
C GLY A 39 22.40 -8.78 4.98
N ASP A 40 23.23 -8.76 3.95
CA ASP A 40 24.21 -7.70 3.76
C ASP A 40 23.57 -6.56 2.95
N PRO A 41 23.43 -5.33 3.51
CA PRO A 41 23.03 -4.16 2.74
C PRO A 41 23.87 -4.03 1.46
N VAL A 42 25.16 -4.39 1.54
CA VAL A 42 26.11 -4.34 0.41
C VAL A 42 25.68 -5.26 -0.74
N HIS A 43 25.11 -6.44 -0.45
CA HIS A 43 24.63 -7.35 -1.49
C HIS A 43 23.32 -6.87 -2.13
N LEU A 44 22.41 -6.23 -1.38
CA LEU A 44 21.17 -5.65 -1.94
C LEU A 44 21.45 -4.53 -2.95
N PHE A 45 22.49 -3.73 -2.72
CA PHE A 45 22.96 -2.71 -3.67
C PHE A 45 23.79 -3.27 -4.82
N SER A 46 24.25 -4.53 -4.71
CA SER A 46 25.12 -5.19 -5.70
C SER A 46 24.38 -6.21 -6.58
N GLN A 47 23.07 -6.39 -6.40
CA GLN A 47 22.26 -7.24 -7.28
C GLN A 47 22.06 -6.56 -8.64
N THR A 48 22.67 -7.14 -9.67
CA THR A 48 22.52 -6.71 -11.05
C THR A 48 21.09 -7.02 -11.52
N ALA A 49 20.42 -6.03 -12.13
CA ALA A 49 19.13 -6.22 -12.77
C ALA A 49 19.19 -7.41 -13.74
N LEU A 50 18.11 -8.23 -13.81
CA LEU A 50 17.98 -9.20 -14.88
C LEU A 50 18.01 -8.43 -16.21
N GLN A 51 18.85 -8.87 -17.16
CA GLN A 51 18.97 -8.25 -18.47
C GLN A 51 17.65 -8.39 -19.22
N THR A 52 16.80 -7.36 -19.12
CA THR A 52 15.65 -7.15 -20.01
C THR A 52 16.03 -6.08 -21.03
N ASP A 53 15.70 -6.32 -22.29
CA ASP A 53 16.16 -5.50 -23.43
C ASP A 53 15.61 -4.07 -23.42
N GLU A 54 14.53 -3.78 -22.69
CA GLU A 54 14.06 -2.41 -22.45
C GLU A 54 13.69 -2.18 -20.98
N ALA A 55 14.40 -1.27 -20.31
CA ALA A 55 14.02 -0.79 -18.98
C ALA A 55 12.78 0.10 -19.08
N GLY A 56 11.85 -0.05 -18.13
CA GLY A 56 10.65 0.78 -18.08
C GLY A 56 10.96 2.27 -17.93
N LYS A 57 10.10 3.13 -18.47
CA LYS A 57 10.20 4.60 -18.28
C LYS A 57 9.69 5.04 -16.90
N ASN A 58 8.89 4.20 -16.26
CA ASN A 58 8.31 4.41 -14.93
C ASN A 58 7.91 3.05 -14.35
N TYR A 59 8.00 2.90 -13.03
CA TYR A 59 7.60 1.67 -12.34
C TYR A 59 6.45 1.96 -11.38
N ILE A 60 5.42 1.12 -11.43
CA ILE A 60 4.33 1.13 -10.44
C ILE A 60 4.42 -0.17 -9.66
N VAL A 61 4.63 -0.08 -8.35
CA VAL A 61 4.53 -1.22 -7.44
C VAL A 61 3.13 -1.19 -6.83
N TYR A 62 2.32 -2.17 -7.19
CA TYR A 62 0.95 -2.25 -6.74
C TYR A 62 0.84 -3.04 -5.43
N LEU A 63 0.28 -2.40 -4.40
CA LEU A 63 0.07 -2.96 -3.06
C LEU A 63 -1.44 -3.06 -2.80
N SER A 64 -1.98 -4.27 -3.01
CA SER A 64 -3.41 -4.54 -2.88
C SER A 64 -3.93 -4.41 -1.44
N GLY A 65 -5.25 -4.31 -1.30
CA GLY A 65 -5.95 -4.12 -0.03
C GLY A 65 -5.97 -5.39 0.82
N ILE A 66 -6.48 -5.27 2.05
CA ILE A 66 -6.43 -6.36 3.05
C ILE A 66 -7.18 -7.64 2.63
N GLY A 67 -7.97 -7.60 1.56
CA GLY A 67 -8.60 -8.78 0.94
C GLY A 67 -7.63 -9.65 0.11
N ALA A 68 -6.43 -9.19 -0.19
CA ALA A 68 -5.39 -9.97 -0.87
C ALA A 68 -4.84 -11.08 0.04
N LEU A 69 -4.52 -12.24 -0.54
CA LEU A 69 -4.17 -13.47 0.18
C LEU A 69 -2.67 -13.83 0.08
N THR A 70 -2.05 -13.47 -1.05
CA THR A 70 -0.65 -13.70 -1.44
C THR A 70 -0.18 -12.58 -2.37
N GLY A 71 1.12 -12.53 -2.68
CA GLY A 71 1.69 -11.55 -3.62
C GLY A 71 1.21 -11.73 -5.04
N SER A 72 0.68 -12.91 -5.43
CA SER A 72 0.12 -13.16 -6.76
C SER A 72 -1.41 -13.14 -6.81
N SER A 73 -2.08 -12.97 -5.66
CA SER A 73 -3.53 -13.02 -5.55
C SER A 73 -4.15 -11.62 -5.46
N ILE A 74 -3.84 -10.76 -6.43
CA ILE A 74 -4.57 -9.50 -6.57
C ILE A 74 -6.06 -9.84 -6.76
N PRO A 75 -6.99 -9.19 -6.04
CA PRO A 75 -8.42 -9.39 -6.23
C PRO A 75 -8.81 -9.24 -7.70
N LYS A 76 -9.68 -10.13 -8.19
CA LYS A 76 -10.08 -10.15 -9.61
C LYS A 76 -10.70 -8.84 -10.09
N GLU A 77 -11.30 -8.07 -9.17
CA GLU A 77 -11.87 -6.76 -9.43
C GLU A 77 -10.81 -5.68 -9.69
N GLU A 78 -9.61 -5.81 -9.13
CA GLU A 78 -8.52 -4.84 -9.28
C GLU A 78 -7.69 -5.08 -10.56
N LEU A 79 -7.66 -6.32 -11.08
CA LEU A 79 -6.86 -6.67 -12.26
C LEU A 79 -7.22 -5.87 -13.53
N PRO A 80 -8.51 -5.73 -13.92
CA PRO A 80 -8.87 -4.93 -15.09
C PRO A 80 -8.42 -3.48 -14.99
N PHE A 81 -8.37 -2.93 -13.78
CA PHE A 81 -7.89 -1.57 -13.55
C PHE A 81 -6.40 -1.46 -13.86
N LEU A 82 -5.59 -2.39 -13.37
CA LEU A 82 -4.15 -2.40 -13.64
C LEU A 82 -3.84 -2.62 -15.13
N ASP A 83 -4.62 -3.47 -15.80
CA ASP A 83 -4.46 -3.71 -17.23
C ASP A 83 -4.80 -2.45 -18.03
N ALA A 84 -5.85 -1.73 -17.65
CA ALA A 84 -6.21 -0.45 -18.26
C ALA A 84 -5.17 0.66 -17.99
N VAL A 85 -4.53 0.68 -16.81
CA VAL A 85 -3.39 1.58 -16.54
C VAL A 85 -2.21 1.26 -17.46
N ALA A 86 -1.86 -0.02 -17.61
CA ALA A 86 -0.77 -0.44 -18.50
C ALA A 86 -1.05 -0.08 -19.96
N GLU A 87 -2.29 -0.25 -20.43
CA GLU A 87 -2.72 0.11 -21.78
C GLU A 87 -2.60 1.62 -22.03
N LYS A 88 -3.04 2.45 -21.08
CA LYS A 88 -2.98 3.92 -21.20
C LYS A 88 -1.58 4.50 -21.03
N MET A 89 -0.67 3.79 -20.36
CA MET A 89 0.66 4.27 -20.01
C MET A 89 1.76 3.37 -20.62
N PRO A 90 1.94 3.37 -21.95
CA PRO A 90 2.95 2.55 -22.61
C PRO A 90 4.35 2.88 -22.08
N GLY A 91 5.09 1.85 -21.69
CA GLY A 91 6.42 1.96 -21.07
C GLY A 91 6.40 2.10 -19.54
N THR A 92 5.24 2.07 -18.89
CA THR A 92 5.14 1.85 -17.44
C THR A 92 5.15 0.35 -17.12
N VAL A 93 6.06 -0.07 -16.25
CA VAL A 93 6.11 -1.45 -15.75
C VAL A 93 5.30 -1.55 -14.46
N ILE A 94 4.22 -2.34 -14.48
CA ILE A 94 3.38 -2.57 -13.30
C ILE A 94 3.81 -3.88 -12.62
N ILE A 95 4.32 -3.73 -11.40
CA ILE A 95 4.75 -4.82 -10.54
C ILE A 95 3.56 -5.25 -9.68
N LYS A 96 3.22 -6.53 -9.81
CA LYS A 96 2.02 -7.15 -9.23
C LYS A 96 2.32 -8.29 -8.25
N ASP A 97 3.60 -8.60 -8.01
CA ASP A 97 4.05 -9.80 -7.26
C ASP A 97 4.51 -9.49 -5.82
N VAL A 98 4.18 -8.31 -5.28
CA VAL A 98 4.50 -7.90 -3.90
C VAL A 98 3.28 -8.07 -3.02
N PHE A 99 3.41 -8.86 -1.95
CA PHE A 99 2.41 -8.96 -0.90
C PHE A 99 2.68 -7.94 0.21
N PRO A 100 1.90 -6.86 0.33
CA PRO A 100 2.16 -5.82 1.33
C PRO A 100 1.96 -6.30 2.76
N TYR A 101 1.37 -7.49 2.96
CA TYR A 101 1.04 -8.01 4.27
C TYR A 101 2.04 -9.07 4.80
N SER A 102 3.18 -9.31 4.13
CA SER A 102 4.22 -10.26 4.61
C SER A 102 5.62 -9.74 4.39
N VAL A 103 6.48 -9.84 5.41
CA VAL A 103 7.90 -9.45 5.33
C VAL A 103 8.74 -10.40 4.47
N THR A 104 8.22 -11.59 4.17
CA THR A 104 8.92 -12.61 3.36
C THR A 104 8.32 -12.75 1.96
N ASN A 105 7.32 -11.94 1.61
CA ASN A 105 6.47 -12.12 0.43
C ASN A 105 5.76 -13.48 0.35
N ALA A 106 5.91 -14.33 1.36
CA ALA A 106 5.16 -15.56 1.46
C ALA A 106 3.69 -15.18 1.70
N GLY A 107 2.82 -15.60 0.78
CA GLY A 107 1.40 -15.65 1.08
C GLY A 107 1.14 -16.56 2.29
N LEU A 108 -0.09 -16.57 2.80
CA LEU A 108 -0.48 -17.29 4.02
C LEU A 108 -0.10 -18.79 4.05
N THR A 109 0.08 -19.41 2.88
CA THR A 109 0.43 -20.82 2.75
C THR A 109 1.93 -21.11 2.70
N GLY A 110 2.75 -20.07 2.54
CA GLY A 110 4.22 -20.12 2.57
C GLY A 110 4.83 -19.82 3.95
N GLU A 111 4.06 -19.26 4.90
CA GLU A 111 4.52 -19.08 6.28
C GLU A 111 4.69 -20.42 6.98
N ARG A 112 5.91 -20.74 7.45
CA ARG A 112 6.27 -22.09 7.90
C ARG A 112 5.58 -22.52 9.20
N VAL A 113 5.39 -21.59 10.14
CA VAL A 113 4.71 -21.85 11.42
C VAL A 113 3.20 -21.77 11.19
N PHE A 114 2.46 -22.83 11.54
CA PHE A 114 1.02 -22.98 11.26
C PHE A 114 0.60 -22.99 9.77
N SER A 115 1.56 -23.16 8.85
CA SER A 115 1.33 -23.35 7.41
C SER A 115 0.19 -24.34 7.07
N TRP A 116 0.05 -25.38 7.89
CA TRP A 116 -0.95 -26.43 7.73
C TRP A 116 -2.37 -25.97 8.09
N VAL A 117 -2.52 -25.01 9.01
CA VAL A 117 -3.80 -24.39 9.37
C VAL A 117 -4.27 -23.53 8.20
N TRP A 118 -3.38 -22.70 7.67
CA TRP A 118 -3.67 -21.83 6.53
C TRP A 118 -3.97 -22.63 5.26
N ARG A 119 -3.23 -23.71 4.97
CA ARG A 119 -3.55 -24.62 3.86
C ARG A 119 -4.92 -25.30 4.03
N LYS A 120 -5.30 -25.68 5.26
CA LYS A 120 -6.66 -26.22 5.52
C LYS A 120 -7.74 -25.16 5.30
N ILE A 121 -7.50 -23.92 5.73
CA ILE A 121 -8.39 -22.77 5.50
C ILE A 121 -8.53 -22.48 4.00
N GLU A 122 -7.42 -22.50 3.25
CA GLU A 122 -7.42 -22.30 1.80
C GLU A 122 -8.14 -23.43 1.06
N ALA A 123 -7.92 -24.69 1.46
CA ALA A 123 -8.64 -25.82 0.89
C ALA A 123 -10.15 -25.74 1.15
N GLN A 124 -10.57 -25.28 2.33
CA GLN A 124 -11.99 -25.05 2.64
C GLN A 124 -12.60 -23.90 1.82
N ARG A 125 -11.80 -22.91 1.42
CA ARG A 125 -12.23 -21.78 0.58
C ARG A 125 -12.57 -22.21 -0.86
N VAL A 126 -11.81 -23.16 -1.44
CA VAL A 126 -12.13 -23.72 -2.78
C VAL A 126 -13.51 -24.37 -2.78
N ILE A 127 -13.91 -24.93 -1.63
CA ILE A 127 -15.18 -25.63 -1.45
C ILE A 127 -16.31 -24.66 -1.06
N ASN A 128 -16.03 -23.64 -0.24
CA ASN A 128 -17.00 -22.64 0.18
C ASN A 128 -16.41 -21.21 0.15
N PRO A 129 -16.70 -20.43 -0.90
CA PRO A 129 -16.27 -19.05 -1.05
C PRO A 129 -16.84 -18.05 -0.03
N ASN A 130 -17.80 -18.46 0.82
CA ASN A 130 -18.38 -17.63 1.88
C ASN A 130 -17.99 -18.10 3.29
N ALA A 131 -16.95 -18.93 3.40
CA ALA A 131 -16.53 -19.49 4.68
C ALA A 131 -16.06 -18.39 5.65
N ALA A 132 -16.43 -18.53 6.93
CA ALA A 132 -16.00 -17.63 8.02
C ALA A 132 -14.47 -17.50 8.12
N SER A 133 -13.72 -18.46 7.57
CA SER A 133 -12.26 -18.45 7.49
C SER A 133 -11.69 -17.32 6.62
N LEU A 134 -12.46 -16.75 5.68
CA LEU A 134 -12.05 -15.55 4.94
C LEU A 134 -11.88 -14.33 5.84
N TYR A 135 -12.72 -14.20 6.87
CA TYR A 135 -12.59 -13.09 7.83
C TYR A 135 -11.29 -13.19 8.64
N LEU A 136 -10.78 -14.40 8.91
CA LEU A 136 -9.51 -14.57 9.62
C LEU A 136 -8.32 -13.99 8.85
N ILE A 137 -8.36 -14.10 7.52
CA ILE A 137 -7.33 -13.56 6.63
C ILE A 137 -7.37 -12.04 6.63
N VAL A 138 -8.57 -11.48 6.46
CA VAL A 138 -8.80 -10.03 6.51
C VAL A 138 -8.35 -9.47 7.87
N ILE A 139 -8.70 -10.14 8.98
CA ILE A 139 -8.29 -9.76 10.33
C ILE A 139 -6.77 -9.82 10.49
N ARG A 140 -6.12 -10.88 10.01
CA ARG A 140 -4.65 -10.99 10.07
C ARG A 140 -4.00 -9.84 9.28
N ASN A 141 -4.44 -9.59 8.06
CA ASN A 141 -3.89 -8.51 7.23
C ASN A 141 -4.15 -7.14 7.86
N LEU A 142 -5.31 -6.93 8.49
CA LEU A 142 -5.59 -5.73 9.27
C LEU A 142 -4.58 -5.57 10.43
N PHE A 143 -4.24 -6.64 11.15
CA PHE A 143 -3.20 -6.56 12.17
C PHE A 143 -1.82 -6.26 11.58
N GLN A 144 -1.48 -6.77 10.40
CA GLN A 144 -0.22 -6.41 9.73
C GLN A 144 -0.18 -4.94 9.31
N VAL A 145 -1.31 -4.36 8.88
CA VAL A 145 -1.44 -2.91 8.67
C VAL A 145 -1.20 -2.15 9.98
N ALA A 146 -1.76 -2.63 11.10
CA ALA A 146 -1.53 -2.03 12.41
C ALA A 146 -0.06 -2.15 12.86
N VAL A 147 0.61 -3.27 12.58
CA VAL A 147 2.05 -3.45 12.83
C VAL A 147 2.85 -2.46 11.99
N SER A 148 2.56 -2.34 10.69
CA SER A 148 3.21 -1.37 9.79
C SER A 148 3.08 0.07 10.30
N ALA A 149 1.93 0.44 10.88
CA ALA A 149 1.67 1.77 11.45
C ALA A 149 2.24 2.01 12.86
N ASP A 150 2.59 0.95 13.61
CA ASP A 150 3.11 1.08 14.97
C ASP A 150 4.59 1.50 14.95
N GLN A 151 4.94 2.52 15.73
CA GLN A 151 6.31 3.06 15.74
C GLN A 151 7.36 2.09 16.30
N ARG A 152 6.96 1.09 17.10
CA ARG A 152 7.87 0.13 17.74
C ARG A 152 8.14 -1.07 16.84
N TYR A 153 7.10 -1.58 16.18
CA TYR A 153 7.19 -2.79 15.37
C TYR A 153 7.25 -2.52 13.86
N GLY A 154 6.65 -1.41 13.42
CA GLY A 154 6.62 -0.96 12.04
C GLY A 154 7.99 -0.87 11.37
N PRO A 155 9.05 -0.35 12.02
CA PRO A 155 10.39 -0.34 11.43
C PRO A 155 10.87 -1.71 10.91
N VAL A 156 10.70 -2.76 11.72
CA VAL A 156 11.11 -4.13 11.37
C VAL A 156 10.24 -4.69 10.24
N TYR A 157 8.94 -4.42 10.30
CA TYR A 157 8.00 -4.86 9.27
C TYR A 157 8.26 -4.18 7.92
N ASN A 158 8.29 -2.84 7.93
CA ASN A 158 8.37 -2.00 6.76
C ASN A 158 9.71 -2.16 6.02
N VAL A 159 10.83 -2.42 6.71
CA VAL A 159 12.10 -2.71 6.02
C VAL A 159 12.08 -4.09 5.36
N GLY A 160 11.40 -5.08 5.92
CA GLY A 160 11.21 -6.39 5.30
C GLY A 160 10.42 -6.27 3.99
N VAL A 161 9.28 -5.58 4.03
CA VAL A 161 8.47 -5.33 2.82
C VAL A 161 9.22 -4.46 1.80
N ALA A 162 9.96 -3.44 2.24
CA ALA A 162 10.78 -2.61 1.35
C ALA A 162 11.85 -3.42 0.61
N LYS A 163 12.52 -4.38 1.29
CA LYS A 163 13.48 -5.29 0.66
C LYS A 163 12.81 -6.15 -0.41
N GLU A 164 11.59 -6.60 -0.18
CA GLU A 164 10.87 -7.36 -1.21
C GLU A 164 10.49 -6.48 -2.40
N ILE A 165 10.00 -5.27 -2.16
CA ILE A 165 9.71 -4.31 -3.23
C ILE A 165 10.96 -4.07 -4.08
N TRP A 166 12.11 -3.87 -3.43
CA TRP A 166 13.40 -3.71 -4.09
C TRP A 166 13.76 -4.93 -4.96
N ARG A 167 13.68 -6.15 -4.40
CA ARG A 167 13.95 -7.38 -5.17
C ARG A 167 13.00 -7.52 -6.36
N SER A 168 11.72 -7.20 -6.17
CA SER A 168 10.75 -7.26 -7.25
C SER A 168 11.04 -6.24 -8.35
N LEU A 169 11.42 -5.00 -7.98
CA LEU A 169 11.88 -3.99 -8.94
C LEU A 169 13.02 -4.53 -9.80
N LEU A 170 14.04 -5.12 -9.19
CA LEU A 170 15.18 -5.73 -9.90
C LEU A 170 14.77 -6.90 -10.81
N ARG A 171 13.86 -7.77 -10.34
CA ARG A 171 13.29 -8.87 -11.15
C ARG A 171 12.57 -8.37 -12.41
N HIS A 172 11.96 -7.19 -12.31
CA HIS A 172 11.24 -6.54 -13.41
C HIS A 172 12.11 -5.52 -14.18
N GLY A 173 13.43 -5.62 -14.06
CA GLY A 173 14.38 -4.87 -14.88
C GLY A 173 14.63 -3.42 -14.43
N TYR A 174 14.19 -3.02 -13.23
CA TYR A 174 14.57 -1.72 -12.66
C TYR A 174 16.09 -1.66 -12.52
N ARG A 175 16.69 -0.56 -12.97
CA ARG A 175 18.14 -0.37 -12.98
C ARG A 175 18.52 0.58 -11.83
N PRO A 176 19.25 0.13 -10.80
CA PRO A 176 19.73 1.02 -9.74
C PRO A 176 20.50 2.21 -10.33
N GLY A 177 20.20 3.42 -9.86
CA GLY A 177 20.83 4.65 -10.36
C GLY A 177 20.34 5.12 -11.74
N SER A 178 19.25 4.59 -12.28
CA SER A 178 18.68 5.05 -13.55
C SER A 178 17.85 6.34 -13.46
N ASP A 179 17.68 6.89 -12.25
CA ASP A 179 16.73 7.98 -11.93
C ASP A 179 15.29 7.71 -12.38
N THR A 180 14.96 6.45 -12.72
CA THR A 180 13.62 6.07 -13.18
C THR A 180 12.64 6.18 -12.02
N PRO A 181 11.52 6.90 -12.18
CA PRO A 181 10.57 7.06 -11.09
C PRO A 181 9.91 5.74 -10.66
N VAL A 182 9.66 5.63 -9.36
CA VAL A 182 8.91 4.53 -8.74
C VAL A 182 7.67 5.10 -8.05
N THR A 183 6.51 4.50 -8.33
CA THR A 183 5.22 4.85 -7.73
C THR A 183 4.72 3.67 -6.90
N LEU A 184 4.54 3.87 -5.60
CA LEU A 184 3.86 2.93 -4.72
C LEU A 184 2.34 3.16 -4.82
N MET A 185 1.62 2.26 -5.46
CA MET A 185 0.16 2.37 -5.60
C MET A 185 -0.53 1.44 -4.60
N GLY A 186 -1.05 1.99 -3.52
CA GLY A 186 -1.63 1.22 -2.41
C GLY A 186 -3.13 1.41 -2.25
N THR A 187 -3.90 0.33 -2.18
CA THR A 187 -5.34 0.37 -1.87
C THR A 187 -5.58 0.07 -0.40
N SER A 188 -6.48 0.80 0.27
CA SER A 188 -6.87 0.52 1.67
C SER A 188 -5.64 0.42 2.61
N GLY A 189 -5.43 -0.73 3.27
CA GLY A 189 -4.25 -1.03 4.07
C GLY A 189 -2.92 -0.92 3.32
N GLY A 190 -2.90 -1.21 2.03
CA GLY A 190 -1.73 -1.04 1.17
C GLY A 190 -1.25 0.42 1.11
N GLY A 191 -2.16 1.39 1.30
CA GLY A 191 -1.78 2.80 1.43
C GLY A 191 -0.93 3.10 2.67
N GLN A 192 -1.22 2.46 3.80
CA GLN A 192 -0.38 2.56 5.00
C GLN A 192 0.97 1.89 4.77
N VAL A 193 0.99 0.71 4.18
CA VAL A 193 2.24 0.00 3.88
C VAL A 193 3.10 0.83 2.93
N SER A 194 2.52 1.46 1.89
CA SER A 194 3.23 2.40 1.00
C SER A 194 3.91 3.52 1.79
N ALA A 195 3.22 4.12 2.77
CA ALA A 195 3.81 5.15 3.62
C ALA A 195 4.95 4.60 4.48
N GLY A 196 4.76 3.44 5.11
CA GLY A 196 5.75 2.80 5.98
C GLY A 196 7.04 2.41 5.27
N VAL A 197 6.93 1.71 4.14
CA VAL A 197 8.09 1.23 3.37
C VAL A 197 8.92 2.36 2.77
N ALA A 198 8.30 3.52 2.50
CA ALA A 198 9.00 4.68 1.96
C ALA A 198 10.15 5.16 2.86
N THR A 199 10.07 4.92 4.18
CA THR A 199 11.15 5.20 5.13
C THR A 199 12.49 4.58 4.69
N TYR A 200 12.43 3.39 4.09
CA TYR A 200 13.60 2.59 3.71
C TYR A 200 13.81 2.58 2.20
N LEU A 201 12.72 2.41 1.45
CA LEU A 201 12.77 2.23 0.00
C LEU A 201 13.31 3.47 -0.72
N ALA A 202 13.08 4.68 -0.20
CA ALA A 202 13.60 5.92 -0.79
C ALA A 202 15.13 5.88 -0.97
N ALA A 203 15.85 5.35 0.02
CA ALA A 203 17.31 5.23 -0.04
C ALA A 203 17.78 4.08 -0.96
N MET A 204 16.99 3.00 -1.05
CA MET A 204 17.29 1.86 -1.94
C MET A 204 17.11 2.23 -3.41
N VAL A 205 16.00 2.90 -3.72
CA VAL A 205 15.64 3.36 -5.06
C VAL A 205 16.54 4.50 -5.52
N ASN A 206 16.83 5.46 -4.62
CA ASN A 206 17.63 6.64 -4.89
C ASN A 206 17.24 7.37 -6.21
N ALA A 207 15.94 7.46 -6.44
CA ALA A 207 15.28 8.07 -7.59
C ALA A 207 13.90 8.59 -7.12
N PRO A 208 13.16 9.33 -7.95
CA PRO A 208 11.86 9.87 -7.53
C PRO A 208 10.91 8.77 -7.04
N LEU A 209 10.47 8.86 -5.80
CA LEU A 209 9.60 7.91 -5.12
C LEU A 209 8.34 8.62 -4.62
N ARG A 210 7.20 8.28 -5.21
CA ARG A 210 5.89 8.79 -4.78
C ARG A 210 4.96 7.66 -4.38
N ALA A 211 3.86 8.02 -3.72
CA ALA A 211 2.75 7.12 -3.45
C ALA A 211 1.44 7.65 -4.03
N ILE A 212 0.64 6.73 -4.58
CA ILE A 212 -0.78 6.94 -4.88
C ILE A 212 -1.55 6.04 -3.93
N SER A 213 -2.36 6.62 -3.06
CA SER A 213 -3.24 5.87 -2.16
C SER A 213 -4.67 5.95 -2.64
N LEU A 214 -5.29 4.79 -2.86
CA LEU A 214 -6.71 4.65 -3.21
C LEU A 214 -7.48 4.23 -1.96
N GLY A 215 -8.19 5.17 -1.34
CA GLY A 215 -8.98 4.90 -0.12
C GLY A 215 -8.13 4.46 1.08
N GLY A 216 -6.86 4.85 1.15
CA GLY A 216 -5.94 4.30 2.14
C GLY A 216 -6.22 4.70 3.59
N VAL A 217 -5.91 3.79 4.51
CA VAL A 217 -6.01 4.03 5.96
C VAL A 217 -4.62 4.37 6.51
N ILE A 218 -4.13 5.56 6.18
CA ILE A 218 -2.74 5.96 6.46
C ILE A 218 -2.64 6.65 7.82
N SER A 219 -1.59 6.33 8.57
CA SER A 219 -1.18 6.94 9.84
C SER A 219 -0.29 8.16 9.64
N ALA A 220 0.22 8.74 10.74
CA ALA A 220 1.26 9.78 10.65
C ALA A 220 2.66 9.14 10.53
N ASP A 221 2.85 8.33 9.50
CA ASP A 221 4.05 7.54 9.29
C ASP A 221 5.27 8.41 8.93
N PRO A 222 6.46 8.21 9.55
CA PRO A 222 7.68 8.92 9.20
C PRO A 222 8.07 8.83 7.71
N GLY A 223 7.69 7.76 7.01
CA GLY A 223 8.00 7.56 5.60
C GLY A 223 7.30 8.55 4.67
N LEU A 224 6.23 9.21 5.12
CA LEU A 224 5.62 10.33 4.40
C LEU A 224 6.61 11.48 4.12
N LEU A 225 7.61 11.66 4.99
CA LEU A 225 8.65 12.67 4.80
C LEU A 225 9.72 12.24 3.79
N LYS A 226 9.78 10.95 3.46
CA LYS A 226 10.74 10.36 2.51
C LYS A 226 10.19 10.27 1.09
N LEU A 227 8.86 10.22 0.94
CA LEU A 227 8.21 10.35 -0.36
C LEU A 227 8.47 11.73 -0.94
N ASP A 228 8.66 11.80 -2.25
CA ASP A 228 8.57 13.06 -2.98
C ASP A 228 7.16 13.63 -2.86
N HIS A 229 6.15 12.77 -3.07
CA HIS A 229 4.75 13.14 -2.94
C HIS A 229 3.85 11.94 -2.57
N LEU A 230 2.78 12.20 -1.82
CA LEU A 230 1.64 11.33 -1.60
C LEU A 230 0.41 11.95 -2.24
N TYR A 231 -0.17 11.26 -3.22
CA TYR A 231 -1.50 11.55 -3.75
C TYR A 231 -2.51 10.63 -3.09
N HIS A 232 -3.35 11.18 -2.22
CA HIS A 232 -4.35 10.42 -1.47
C HIS A 232 -5.73 10.62 -2.08
N LEU A 233 -6.19 9.63 -2.84
CA LEU A 233 -7.50 9.64 -3.48
C LEU A 233 -8.54 9.05 -2.51
N TYR A 234 -9.66 9.74 -2.32
CA TYR A 234 -10.69 9.33 -1.37
C TYR A 234 -12.10 9.59 -1.89
N GLY A 235 -13.04 8.74 -1.45
CA GLY A 235 -14.46 8.89 -1.67
C GLY A 235 -15.16 9.51 -0.47
N THR A 236 -16.19 10.33 -0.70
CA THR A 236 -16.98 10.95 0.38
C THR A 236 -17.89 9.95 1.10
N LYS A 237 -18.15 8.78 0.50
CA LYS A 237 -18.87 7.64 1.13
C LYS A 237 -17.93 6.54 1.62
N ASP A 238 -16.61 6.75 1.57
CA ASP A 238 -15.62 5.79 2.05
C ASP A 238 -15.39 5.95 3.57
N SER A 239 -16.20 5.23 4.35
CA SER A 239 -16.06 5.23 5.81
C SER A 239 -14.76 4.58 6.32
N THR A 240 -14.14 3.71 5.51
CA THR A 240 -12.90 3.01 5.87
C THR A 240 -11.70 3.95 5.76
N GLN A 241 -11.58 4.70 4.67
CA GLN A 241 -10.56 5.74 4.52
C GLN A 241 -10.66 6.77 5.65
N ALA A 242 -11.88 7.17 6.01
CA ALA A 242 -12.12 8.11 7.10
C ALA A 242 -11.62 7.58 8.46
N LEU A 243 -11.47 6.26 8.63
CA LEU A 243 -10.94 5.66 9.84
C LEU A 243 -9.50 6.10 10.12
N GLY A 244 -8.69 6.34 9.09
CA GLY A 244 -7.30 6.76 9.25
C GLY A 244 -7.17 8.07 10.04
N TYR A 245 -8.07 9.04 9.80
CA TYR A 245 -8.13 10.24 10.62
C TYR A 245 -8.60 9.94 12.04
N LYS A 246 -9.53 9.00 12.23
CA LYS A 246 -10.12 8.71 13.55
C LYS A 246 -9.21 7.93 14.48
N VAL A 247 -8.42 6.98 13.99
CA VAL A 247 -7.68 6.04 14.85
C VAL A 247 -6.22 6.39 15.07
N PHE A 248 -5.66 7.30 14.27
CA PHE A 248 -4.26 7.71 14.40
C PHE A 248 -4.15 9.10 15.04
N PRO A 249 -3.75 9.21 16.32
CA PRO A 249 -3.65 10.49 17.02
C PRO A 249 -2.73 11.50 16.34
N GLY A 250 -1.69 11.01 15.63
CA GLY A 250 -0.81 11.84 14.83
C GLY A 250 -1.50 12.56 13.65
N ARG A 251 -2.73 12.17 13.29
CA ARG A 251 -3.54 12.83 12.25
C ARG A 251 -4.61 13.76 12.81
N TRP A 252 -4.85 13.75 14.12
CA TRP A 252 -5.83 14.65 14.74
C TRP A 252 -5.32 16.08 14.70
N ASN A 253 -6.18 17.05 14.38
CA ASN A 253 -5.79 18.45 14.38
C ASN A 253 -5.77 19.02 15.80
N TRP A 254 -4.76 18.63 16.60
CA TRP A 254 -4.56 19.05 17.99
C TRP A 254 -3.15 19.62 18.18
N PRO A 255 -2.90 20.55 19.13
CA PRO A 255 -1.57 21.13 19.33
C PRO A 255 -0.39 20.13 19.42
N PHE A 256 -0.54 18.99 20.10
CA PHE A 256 0.56 18.02 20.28
C PHE A 256 0.88 17.20 19.02
N SER A 257 -0.08 17.06 18.09
CA SER A 257 0.08 16.29 16.86
C SER A 257 0.54 17.14 15.68
N GLN A 258 0.55 18.48 15.79
CA GLN A 258 1.02 19.38 14.72
C GLN A 258 2.46 19.09 14.24
N ASN A 259 3.28 18.47 15.09
CA ASN A 259 4.65 18.06 14.74
C ASN A 259 4.76 16.60 14.27
N SER A 260 3.64 15.90 14.09
CA SER A 260 3.63 14.56 13.53
C SER A 260 4.18 14.57 12.09
N PRO A 261 4.66 13.42 11.59
CA PRO A 261 5.09 13.30 10.20
C PRO A 261 4.02 13.70 9.18
N TRP A 262 2.74 13.45 9.47
CA TRP A 262 1.63 13.84 8.58
C TRP A 262 1.59 15.35 8.34
N PHE A 263 1.45 16.14 9.41
CA PHE A 263 1.35 17.60 9.27
C PHE A 263 2.66 18.23 8.80
N ARG A 264 3.81 17.61 9.11
CA ARG A 264 5.09 18.05 8.56
C ARG A 264 5.17 17.82 7.05
N ALA A 265 4.70 16.68 6.56
CA ALA A 265 4.65 16.39 5.13
C ALA A 265 3.63 17.30 4.41
N GLU A 266 2.47 17.53 5.01
CA GLU A 266 1.46 18.47 4.52
C GLU A 266 2.01 19.89 4.40
N ARG A 267 2.64 20.42 5.45
CA ARG A 267 3.30 21.75 5.41
C ARG A 267 4.45 21.82 4.41
N ALA A 268 5.11 20.69 4.14
CA ALA A 268 6.15 20.59 3.12
C ALA A 268 5.58 20.45 1.70
N GLY A 269 4.25 20.46 1.53
CA GLY A 269 3.60 20.31 0.23
C GLY A 269 3.69 18.90 -0.35
N LYS A 270 4.01 17.89 0.46
CA LYS A 270 4.21 16.50 0.02
C LYS A 270 2.93 15.66 0.00
N ILE A 271 1.78 16.23 0.38
CA ILE A 271 0.50 15.50 0.42
C ILE A 271 -0.53 16.29 -0.39
N THR A 272 -1.16 15.62 -1.35
CA THR A 272 -2.35 16.11 -2.04
C THR A 272 -3.52 15.18 -1.77
N MET A 273 -4.60 15.73 -1.22
CA MET A 273 -5.86 15.01 -1.02
C MET A 273 -6.74 15.23 -2.26
N ILE A 274 -7.14 14.16 -2.95
CA ILE A 274 -7.96 14.21 -4.15
C ILE A 274 -9.30 13.55 -3.87
N GLU A 275 -10.36 14.35 -3.88
CA GLU A 275 -11.73 13.84 -3.75
C GLU A 275 -12.17 13.25 -5.11
N LEU A 276 -12.59 11.99 -5.11
CA LEU A 276 -13.13 11.32 -6.30
C LEU A 276 -14.64 11.55 -6.47
N GLY A 277 -15.33 11.96 -5.41
CA GLY A 277 -16.78 12.09 -5.35
C GLY A 277 -17.42 11.04 -4.42
N PRO A 278 -18.68 10.61 -4.66
CA PRO A 278 -19.45 9.73 -3.78
C PRO A 278 -19.04 8.25 -3.83
N PHE A 279 -17.74 7.97 -3.91
CA PHE A 279 -17.18 6.62 -3.96
C PHE A 279 -17.30 5.93 -2.59
N THR A 280 -17.61 4.63 -2.62
CA THR A 280 -17.52 3.73 -1.48
C THR A 280 -16.14 3.07 -1.43
N HIS A 281 -15.85 2.32 -0.36
CA HIS A 281 -14.54 1.65 -0.23
C HIS A 281 -14.38 0.45 -1.16
N THR A 282 -15.43 -0.39 -1.28
CA THR A 282 -15.40 -1.70 -1.95
C THR A 282 -16.77 -2.02 -2.55
N GLY A 283 -16.80 -2.83 -3.62
CA GLY A 283 -18.05 -3.26 -4.25
C GLY A 283 -18.66 -2.18 -5.14
N ALA A 284 -19.99 -2.04 -5.09
CA ALA A 284 -20.70 -1.02 -5.87
C ALA A 284 -20.24 0.39 -5.45
N ASP A 285 -20.06 1.26 -6.44
CA ASP A 285 -19.54 2.62 -6.29
C ASP A 285 -18.07 2.73 -5.82
N SER A 286 -17.31 1.64 -5.86
CA SER A 286 -15.89 1.64 -5.48
C SER A 286 -14.97 2.12 -6.62
N PRO A 287 -13.68 2.42 -6.34
CA PRO A 287 -12.72 2.84 -7.36
C PRO A 287 -12.56 1.86 -8.54
N PHE A 288 -12.87 0.58 -8.34
CA PHE A 288 -12.74 -0.48 -9.32
C PHE A 288 -14.07 -0.88 -9.98
N ASP A 289 -15.18 -0.22 -9.62
CA ASP A 289 -16.50 -0.53 -10.16
C ASP A 289 -16.66 -0.06 -11.61
N GLN A 290 -16.78 -1.04 -12.51
CA GLN A 290 -16.91 -0.84 -13.96
C GLN A 290 -18.34 -0.54 -14.43
N ASN A 291 -19.33 -0.63 -13.54
CA ASN A 291 -20.74 -0.54 -13.90
C ASN A 291 -21.40 0.75 -13.41
N SER A 292 -21.16 1.11 -12.14
CA SER A 292 -21.84 2.25 -11.54
C SER A 292 -21.29 3.58 -12.07
N LYS A 293 -22.18 4.57 -12.13
CA LYS A 293 -21.91 5.88 -12.71
C LYS A 293 -22.04 6.98 -11.67
N LEU A 294 -21.17 7.96 -11.80
CA LEU A 294 -21.24 9.24 -11.12
C LEU A 294 -22.44 10.07 -11.60
N PRO A 295 -22.84 11.12 -10.86
CA PRO A 295 -23.92 12.02 -11.27
C PRO A 295 -23.72 12.68 -12.64
N ASP A 296 -22.47 12.84 -13.08
CA ASP A 296 -22.11 13.37 -14.40
C ASP A 296 -22.17 12.33 -15.53
N GLY A 297 -22.49 11.07 -15.20
CA GLY A 297 -22.60 9.95 -16.14
C GLY A 297 -21.28 9.21 -16.40
N GLN A 298 -20.14 9.68 -15.87
CA GLN A 298 -18.86 8.97 -15.95
C GLN A 298 -18.88 7.72 -15.05
N ARG A 299 -18.24 6.63 -15.46
CA ARG A 299 -18.11 5.44 -14.60
C ARG A 299 -17.07 5.67 -13.52
N HIS A 300 -17.28 5.09 -12.34
CA HIS A 300 -16.31 5.18 -11.24
C HIS A 300 -14.92 4.66 -11.63
N PHE A 301 -14.87 3.53 -12.35
CA PHE A 301 -13.65 2.98 -12.95
C PHE A 301 -12.93 3.99 -13.85
N ASP A 302 -13.65 4.64 -14.77
CA ASP A 302 -13.05 5.57 -15.74
C ASP A 302 -12.50 6.81 -15.04
N LYS A 303 -13.23 7.36 -14.05
CA LYS A 303 -12.76 8.50 -13.26
C LYS A 303 -11.49 8.16 -12.48
N THR A 304 -11.45 7.00 -11.84
CA THR A 304 -10.27 6.54 -11.08
C THR A 304 -9.08 6.36 -12.02
N LEU A 305 -9.31 5.73 -13.18
CA LEU A 305 -8.27 5.48 -14.18
C LEU A 305 -7.71 6.79 -14.75
N GLU A 306 -8.58 7.75 -15.07
CA GLU A 306 -8.19 9.09 -15.52
C GLU A 306 -7.29 9.78 -14.50
N VAL A 307 -7.73 9.90 -13.24
CA VAL A 307 -6.95 10.58 -12.19
C VAL A 307 -5.62 9.87 -11.94
N VAL A 308 -5.61 8.53 -11.87
CA VAL A 308 -4.39 7.77 -11.66
C VAL A 308 -3.43 7.94 -12.83
N THR A 309 -3.89 7.85 -14.07
CA THR A 309 -3.01 8.01 -15.25
C THR A 309 -2.51 9.43 -15.41
N GLU A 310 -3.31 10.45 -15.05
CA GLU A 310 -2.88 11.85 -14.99
C GLU A 310 -1.75 12.03 -13.97
N ILE A 311 -1.95 11.56 -12.73
CA ILE A 311 -0.90 11.59 -11.70
C ILE A 311 0.31 10.85 -12.22
N VAL A 312 0.14 9.66 -12.80
CA VAL A 312 1.28 8.87 -13.29
C VAL A 312 2.06 9.64 -14.35
N GLY A 313 1.33 10.29 -15.26
CA GLY A 313 1.78 11.14 -16.35
C GLY A 313 2.63 12.34 -15.93
N THR A 314 2.44 12.87 -14.72
CA THR A 314 3.22 14.03 -14.22
C THR A 314 4.72 13.77 -14.18
N PHE A 315 5.17 12.53 -13.98
CA PHE A 315 6.60 12.20 -14.02
C PHE A 315 7.21 12.32 -15.42
N TYR A 316 6.41 12.20 -16.48
CA TYR A 316 6.92 12.35 -17.85
C TYR A 316 7.21 13.81 -18.21
N HIS A 317 6.72 14.78 -17.42
CA HIS A 317 6.79 16.21 -17.73
C HIS A 317 7.70 17.02 -16.80
N VAL A 318 8.34 16.40 -15.81
CA VAL A 318 9.24 17.11 -14.88
C VAL A 318 10.65 16.53 -14.97
N PRO A 319 11.53 17.07 -15.84
CA PRO A 319 12.96 17.01 -15.52
C PRO A 319 13.20 17.84 -14.25
N PRO A 320 14.17 17.47 -13.39
CA PRO A 320 14.44 18.21 -12.16
C PRO A 320 14.93 19.62 -12.52
N GLN A 321 14.09 20.63 -12.32
CA GLN A 321 14.52 22.02 -12.24
C GLN A 321 14.50 22.45 -10.77
N PRO A 322 15.65 22.82 -10.19
CA PRO A 322 15.68 23.39 -8.86
C PRO A 322 15.08 24.81 -8.94
N ASN A 323 14.00 25.04 -8.20
CA ASN A 323 13.38 26.33 -7.87
C ASN A 323 12.31 26.92 -8.81
N GLN A 324 11.20 26.21 -9.04
CA GLN A 324 9.93 26.85 -9.41
C GLN A 324 8.75 26.21 -8.65
N PRO A 325 7.85 27.00 -8.03
CA PRO A 325 6.65 26.46 -7.39
C PRO A 325 5.65 25.94 -8.45
N VAL A 326 5.07 24.77 -8.19
CA VAL A 326 4.09 24.11 -9.05
C VAL A 326 2.78 24.89 -9.03
N ASN A 327 2.55 25.75 -10.01
CA ASN A 327 1.23 26.32 -10.29
C ASN A 327 0.47 25.35 -11.21
N GLY A 328 -0.50 24.62 -10.67
CA GLY A 328 -1.30 23.70 -11.50
C GLY A 328 -2.36 22.84 -10.79
N LEU A 329 -2.48 22.88 -9.46
CA LEU A 329 -3.53 22.17 -8.72
C LEU A 329 -4.16 23.06 -7.63
N GLN A 330 -4.40 24.34 -7.95
CA GLN A 330 -5.22 25.22 -7.13
C GLN A 330 -6.60 25.32 -7.77
N HIS A 331 -7.55 24.52 -7.26
CA HIS A 331 -8.99 24.82 -7.16
C HIS A 331 -9.85 23.54 -7.09
N ILE A 332 -9.71 22.73 -6.04
CA ILE A 332 -10.83 21.92 -5.53
C ILE A 332 -10.66 21.86 -4.01
N GLY A 333 -11.58 22.47 -3.26
CA GLY A 333 -11.61 22.35 -1.79
C GLY A 333 -11.42 23.64 -0.98
N GLN A 334 -12.09 24.73 -1.34
CA GLN A 334 -12.43 25.78 -0.37
C GLN A 334 -13.82 26.35 -0.70
N LYS A 335 -14.80 25.94 0.11
CA LYS A 335 -16.16 26.47 0.39
C LYS A 335 -16.92 25.29 1.03
N ASP A 336 -17.45 25.32 2.24
CA ASP A 336 -17.96 26.42 3.06
C ASP A 336 -17.70 26.13 4.56
N GLN A 337 -17.22 27.15 5.28
CA GLN A 337 -17.48 27.29 6.71
C GLN A 337 -18.60 28.31 6.85
N ALA A 338 -19.74 27.85 7.36
CA ALA A 338 -20.73 28.65 8.09
C ALA A 338 -21.21 27.79 9.26
#